data_AF-A0A3P7WA61-F1
#
_entry.id   AF-A0A3P7WA61-F1
#
_cell.length_a   1.000
_cell.length_b   1.000
_cell.length_c   1.000
_cell.angle_alpha   90.00
_cell.angle_beta   90.00
_cell.angle_gamma   90.00
#
_symmetry.space_group_name_H-M   'P 1'
#
loop_
_entity.id
_entity.type
_entity.pdbx_description
1 polymer ?
#
loop_
_entity_poly.entity_id
_entity_poly.type
_entity_poly.pdbx_seq_one_letter_code
_entity_poly.pdbx_strand_id
1 'polypeptide(L)'
;MARKAKMNTDVRRNIFCTVATSDDEDAAFERLLRLSLKGQQEREIIYVLIMMFLKEKNFNPFYPTLIARFCDFDRRFVLTTQYALWDRIREVNSLKLRARIRLADLIHHLISNEVLPITVLKVVEWGTLTAGVSSVIRRVLKLLSSSSVTKVRRIFNPLLVKDKNSLLAEGIRLFLSVNFPDSEVYTKLGETFLAS
;
A
#
# COMPACT_ATOMS: atom_id res chain seq x y z
N MET A 1 31.95 21.09 5.09
CA MET A 1 30.92 20.06 5.35
C MET A 1 29.53 20.51 4.86
N ALA A 2 29.35 20.75 3.55
CA ALA A 2 28.13 21.36 2.99
C ALA A 2 27.32 20.41 2.07
N ARG A 3 27.62 19.11 2.06
CA ARG A 3 27.26 18.19 0.96
C ARG A 3 26.35 16.99 1.29
N LYS A 4 25.90 16.79 2.55
CA LYS A 4 25.26 15.51 2.93
C LYS A 4 23.77 15.51 3.30
N ALA A 5 23.08 16.64 3.32
CA ALA A 5 21.65 16.63 3.72
C ALA A 5 20.74 17.72 3.11
N LYS A 6 21.18 18.49 2.10
CA LYS A 6 20.32 19.54 1.48
C LYS A 6 19.59 19.11 0.20
N MET A 7 19.99 18.01 -0.44
CA MET A 7 19.33 17.54 -1.67
C MET A 7 17.93 16.95 -1.42
N ASN A 8 17.70 16.30 -0.27
CA ASN A 8 16.41 15.67 0.00
C ASN A 8 15.30 16.69 0.30
N THR A 9 15.61 17.87 0.84
CA THR A 9 14.60 18.91 1.10
C THR A 9 14.14 19.60 -0.17
N ASP A 10 15.07 19.94 -1.07
CA ASP A 10 14.71 20.66 -2.30
C ASP A 10 14.06 19.73 -3.32
N VAL A 11 14.55 18.49 -3.44
CA VAL A 11 13.89 17.46 -4.27
C VAL A 11 12.46 17.21 -3.78
N ARG A 12 12.27 16.96 -2.48
CA ARG A 12 10.92 16.75 -1.92
C ARG A 12 10.02 17.96 -2.10
N ARG A 13 10.56 19.19 -1.95
CA ARG A 13 9.80 20.42 -2.17
C ARG A 13 9.38 20.56 -3.63
N ASN A 14 10.27 20.30 -4.58
CA ASN A 14 9.96 20.36 -6.01
C ASN A 14 8.91 19.33 -6.41
N ILE A 15 9.00 18.10 -5.89
CA ILE A 15 7.98 17.07 -6.10
C ILE A 15 6.64 17.53 -5.49
N PHE A 16 6.64 17.99 -4.24
CA PHE A 16 5.43 18.48 -3.56
C PHE A 16 4.76 19.61 -4.34
N CYS A 17 5.51 20.64 -4.74
CA CYS A 17 4.99 21.77 -5.50
C CYS A 17 4.47 21.33 -6.87
N THR A 18 5.16 20.41 -7.53
CA THR A 18 4.73 19.85 -8.81
C THR A 18 3.39 19.14 -8.65
N VAL A 19 3.27 18.26 -7.67
CA VAL A 19 2.05 17.51 -7.38
C VAL A 19 0.90 18.44 -6.97
N ALA A 20 1.16 19.40 -6.07
CA ALA A 20 0.13 20.30 -5.55
C ALA A 20 -0.39 21.32 -6.57
N THR A 21 0.32 21.53 -7.68
CA THR A 21 -0.07 22.45 -8.77
C THR A 21 -0.45 21.74 -10.05
N SER A 22 -0.61 20.42 -10.01
CA SER A 22 -1.11 19.64 -11.14
C SER A 22 -2.62 19.47 -11.05
N ASP A 23 -3.29 19.62 -12.18
CA ASP A 23 -4.74 19.52 -12.29
C ASP A 23 -5.22 18.07 -12.22
N ASP A 24 -4.43 17.15 -12.78
CA ASP A 24 -4.71 15.72 -12.82
C ASP A 24 -3.44 14.86 -12.75
N GLU A 25 -3.65 13.55 -12.71
CA GLU A 25 -2.63 12.53 -12.54
C GLU A 25 -1.71 12.43 -13.77
N ASP A 26 -2.23 12.64 -14.99
CA ASP A 26 -1.48 12.70 -16.25
C ASP A 26 -0.48 13.85 -16.24
N ALA A 27 -0.96 15.06 -15.95
CA ALA A 27 -0.15 16.26 -15.86
C ALA A 27 0.90 16.15 -14.75
N ALA A 28 0.52 15.61 -13.58
CA ALA A 28 1.47 15.35 -12.49
C ALA A 28 2.57 14.37 -12.91
N PHE A 29 2.21 13.27 -13.56
CA PHE A 29 3.15 12.26 -14.02
C PHE A 29 4.17 12.85 -15.01
N GLU A 30 3.70 13.54 -16.06
CA GLU A 30 4.60 14.16 -17.04
C GLU A 30 5.52 15.19 -16.42
N ARG A 31 4.99 16.07 -15.56
CA ARG A 31 5.78 17.13 -14.91
C ARG A 31 6.82 16.56 -13.97
N LEU A 32 6.48 15.48 -13.24
CA LEU A 32 7.42 14.78 -12.38
C LEU A 32 8.54 14.09 -13.17
N LEU A 33 8.25 13.51 -14.34
CA LEU A 33 9.28 12.96 -15.23
C LEU A 33 10.23 14.04 -15.76
N ARG A 34 9.70 15.24 -16.07
CA ARG A 34 10.52 16.38 -16.54
C ARG A 34 11.51 16.89 -15.49
N LEU A 35 11.30 16.60 -14.20
CA LEU A 35 12.30 16.89 -13.15
C LEU A 35 13.60 16.10 -13.33
N SER A 36 13.61 15.05 -14.17
CA SER A 36 14.79 14.27 -14.52
C SER A 36 15.58 13.76 -13.31
N LEU A 37 14.87 13.41 -12.23
CA LEU A 37 15.45 12.87 -11.00
C LEU A 37 16.10 11.52 -11.28
N LYS A 38 17.21 11.22 -10.59
CA LYS A 38 17.97 9.98 -10.80
C LYS A 38 18.27 9.26 -9.49
N GLY A 39 18.36 7.93 -9.57
CA GLY A 39 18.79 7.09 -8.45
C GLY A 39 17.91 7.25 -7.21
N GLN A 40 18.50 7.66 -6.08
CA GLN A 40 17.77 7.81 -4.83
C GLN A 40 16.74 8.95 -4.86
N GLN A 41 16.99 10.03 -5.61
CA GLN A 41 16.09 11.19 -5.67
C GLN A 41 14.75 10.84 -6.29
N GLU A 42 14.75 9.95 -7.28
CA GLU A 42 13.53 9.53 -7.96
C GLU A 42 12.59 8.74 -7.03
N ARG A 43 13.16 8.00 -6.07
CA ARG A 43 12.36 7.29 -5.05
C ARG A 43 11.55 8.25 -4.19
N GLU A 44 12.04 9.48 -4.02
CA GLU A 44 11.35 10.53 -3.26
C GLU A 44 10.00 10.89 -3.86
N ILE A 45 9.75 10.62 -5.15
CA ILE A 45 8.44 10.80 -5.77
C ILE A 45 7.40 9.99 -4.98
N ILE A 46 7.63 8.68 -4.85
CA ILE A 46 6.73 7.77 -4.14
C ILE A 46 6.62 8.15 -2.65
N TYR A 47 7.73 8.45 -1.99
CA TYR A 47 7.70 8.84 -0.58
C TYR A 47 6.89 10.12 -0.33
N VAL A 48 7.01 11.12 -1.20
CA VAL A 48 6.25 12.37 -1.10
C VAL A 48 4.77 12.12 -1.39
N LEU A 49 4.42 11.35 -2.42
CA LEU A 49 3.03 11.00 -2.73
C LEU A 49 2.34 10.31 -1.56
N ILE A 50 2.99 9.31 -0.96
CA ILE A 50 2.46 8.62 0.22
C ILE A 50 2.35 9.59 1.41
N MET A 51 3.38 10.42 1.65
CA MET A 51 3.35 11.40 2.74
C MET A 51 2.18 12.40 2.59
N MET A 52 1.92 12.89 1.38
CA MET A 52 0.80 13.79 1.10
C MET A 52 -0.53 13.06 1.29
N PHE A 53 -0.67 11.86 0.73
CA PHE A 53 -1.88 11.05 0.86
C PHE A 53 -2.24 10.73 2.32
N LEU A 54 -1.26 10.44 3.18
CA LEU A 54 -1.52 10.17 4.61
C LEU A 54 -2.01 11.40 5.39
N LYS A 55 -1.81 12.62 4.86
CA LYS A 55 -2.32 13.86 5.46
C LYS A 55 -3.73 14.22 5.01
N GLU A 56 -4.23 13.58 3.95
CA GLU A 56 -5.54 13.88 3.38
C GLU A 56 -6.69 13.64 4.37
N LYS A 57 -7.66 14.56 4.38
CA LYS A 57 -8.85 14.47 5.23
C LYS A 57 -9.78 13.35 4.74
N ASN A 58 -9.98 13.29 3.43
CA ASN A 58 -10.82 12.32 2.75
C ASN A 58 -9.97 11.45 1.83
N PHE A 59 -10.53 10.35 1.32
CA PHE A 59 -9.85 9.58 0.29
C PHE A 59 -9.75 10.43 -0.99
N ASN A 60 -8.54 10.70 -1.44
CA ASN A 60 -8.28 11.38 -2.70
C ASN A 60 -7.67 10.38 -3.70
N PRO A 61 -8.40 9.95 -4.75
CA PRO A 61 -7.93 8.93 -5.70
C PRO A 61 -6.70 9.38 -6.50
N PHE A 62 -6.45 10.68 -6.60
CA PHE A 62 -5.30 11.25 -7.31
C PHE A 62 -3.96 10.58 -6.94
N TYR A 63 -3.67 10.40 -5.64
CA TYR A 63 -2.36 9.88 -5.22
C TYR A 63 -2.21 8.37 -5.48
N PRO A 64 -3.15 7.50 -5.10
CA PRO A 64 -3.05 6.08 -5.40
C PRO A 64 -2.96 5.80 -6.91
N THR A 65 -3.72 6.51 -7.75
CA THR A 65 -3.66 6.32 -9.20
C THR A 65 -2.34 6.83 -9.79
N LEU A 66 -1.82 7.97 -9.31
CA LEU A 66 -0.51 8.46 -9.74
C LEU A 66 0.62 7.49 -9.33
N ILE A 67 0.56 6.92 -8.12
CA ILE A 67 1.49 5.86 -7.68
C ILE A 67 1.38 4.64 -8.60
N ALA A 68 0.17 4.20 -8.93
CA ALA A 68 -0.07 3.08 -9.85
C ALA A 68 0.57 3.33 -11.22
N ARG A 69 0.37 4.53 -11.77
CA ARG A 69 0.96 4.93 -13.05
C ARG A 69 2.49 4.88 -13.05
N PHE A 70 3.13 5.33 -11.97
CA PHE A 70 4.59 5.17 -11.83
C PHE A 70 5.01 3.70 -11.76
N CYS A 71 4.23 2.86 -11.08
CA CYS A 71 4.48 1.42 -11.01
C CYS A 71 4.34 0.73 -12.37
N ASP A 72 3.38 1.15 -13.19
CA ASP A 72 3.19 0.67 -14.56
C ASP A 72 4.31 1.15 -15.50
N PHE A 73 4.81 2.37 -15.28
CA PHE A 73 5.90 2.94 -16.07
C PHE A 73 7.23 2.20 -15.88
N ASP A 74 7.59 1.83 -14.64
CA ASP A 74 8.81 1.07 -14.37
C ASP A 74 8.72 0.26 -13.07
N ARG A 75 9.10 -1.02 -13.14
CA ARG A 75 9.10 -1.97 -12.01
C ARG A 75 9.90 -1.48 -10.79
N ARG A 76 10.87 -0.59 -10.95
CA ARG A 76 11.59 0.03 -9.83
C ARG A 76 10.67 0.83 -8.90
N PHE A 77 9.59 1.41 -9.43
CA PHE A 77 8.59 2.12 -8.64
C PHE A 77 7.71 1.14 -7.87
N VAL A 78 7.40 -0.05 -8.42
CA VAL A 78 6.74 -1.13 -7.67
C VAL A 78 7.53 -1.46 -6.41
N LEU A 79 8.85 -1.67 -6.56
CA LEU A 79 9.74 -2.00 -5.43
C LEU A 79 9.83 -0.84 -4.42
N THR A 80 9.92 0.39 -4.92
CA THR A 80 9.96 1.59 -4.06
C THR A 80 8.67 1.76 -3.27
N THR A 81 7.50 1.58 -3.91
CA THR A 81 6.19 1.62 -3.26
C THR A 81 6.05 0.53 -2.21
N GLN A 82 6.50 -0.69 -2.49
CA GLN A 82 6.51 -1.77 -1.51
C GLN A 82 7.32 -1.41 -0.26
N TYR A 83 8.56 -0.93 -0.41
CA TYR A 83 9.38 -0.52 0.73
C TYR A 83 8.81 0.68 1.48
N ALA A 84 8.32 1.69 0.77
CA ALA A 84 7.71 2.85 1.38
C ALA A 84 6.45 2.49 2.20
N LEU A 85 5.63 1.55 1.73
CA LEU A 85 4.52 1.01 2.51
C LEU A 85 4.99 0.22 3.72
N TRP A 86 6.01 -0.61 3.58
CA TRP A 86 6.56 -1.37 4.70
C TRP A 86 7.05 -0.48 5.82
N ASP A 87 7.74 0.61 5.49
CA ASP A 87 8.19 1.58 6.49
C ASP A 87 6.99 2.20 7.21
N ARG A 88 5.93 2.57 6.48
CA ARG A 88 4.69 3.08 7.09
C ARG A 88 3.95 2.04 7.93
N ILE A 89 3.95 0.76 7.54
CA ILE A 89 3.33 -0.33 8.30
C ILE A 89 4.06 -0.54 9.64
N ARG A 90 5.41 -0.53 9.63
CA ARG A 90 6.21 -0.65 10.85
C ARG A 90 6.00 0.52 11.80
N GLU A 91 5.74 1.70 11.25
CA GLU A 91 5.52 2.94 12.02
C GLU A 91 4.05 3.18 12.39
N VAL A 92 3.12 2.26 12.12
CA VAL A 92 1.67 2.48 12.34
C VAL A 92 1.33 3.01 13.73
N ASN A 93 2.03 2.55 14.76
CA ASN A 93 1.77 2.95 16.14
C ASN A 93 2.08 4.44 16.40
N SER A 94 3.02 5.04 15.67
CA SER A 94 3.31 6.48 15.76
C SER A 94 2.39 7.34 14.89
N LEU A 95 1.66 6.74 13.95
CA LEU A 95 0.72 7.44 13.09
C LEU A 95 -0.56 7.86 13.83
N LYS A 96 -1.05 9.07 13.52
CA LYS A 96 -2.39 9.53 13.94
C LYS A 96 -3.47 8.65 13.31
N LEU A 97 -4.64 8.56 13.97
CA LEU A 97 -5.77 7.75 13.51
C LEU A 97 -6.13 8.00 12.03
N ARG A 98 -6.21 9.27 11.61
CA ARG A 98 -6.50 9.65 10.22
C ARG A 98 -5.48 9.07 9.23
N ALA A 99 -4.19 9.16 9.56
CA ALA A 99 -3.12 8.61 8.73
C ALA A 99 -3.20 7.08 8.67
N ARG A 100 -3.63 6.39 9.74
CA ARG A 100 -3.87 4.93 9.70
C ARG A 100 -5.01 4.57 8.74
N ILE A 101 -6.10 5.34 8.77
CA ILE A 101 -7.24 5.14 7.85
C ILE A 101 -6.78 5.34 6.39
N ARG A 102 -6.06 6.43 6.11
CA ARG A 102 -5.48 6.66 4.77
C ARG A 102 -4.51 5.55 4.38
N LEU A 103 -3.61 5.12 5.27
CA LEU A 103 -2.71 4.01 4.97
C LEU A 103 -3.46 2.73 4.57
N ALA A 104 -4.53 2.39 5.28
CA ALA A 104 -5.39 1.27 4.91
C ALA A 104 -6.05 1.48 3.53
N ASP A 105 -6.52 2.69 3.23
CA ASP A 105 -7.11 3.01 1.93
C ASP A 105 -6.09 2.85 0.78
N LEU A 106 -4.85 3.29 1.00
CA LEU A 106 -3.77 3.16 0.01
C LEU A 106 -3.43 1.68 -0.23
N ILE A 107 -3.22 0.91 0.83
CA ILE A 107 -2.91 -0.52 0.74
C ILE A 107 -4.05 -1.25 0.01
N HIS A 108 -5.30 -0.96 0.38
CA HIS A 108 -6.46 -1.52 -0.28
C HIS A 108 -6.50 -1.18 -1.77
N HIS A 109 -6.31 0.09 -2.15
CA HIS A 109 -6.33 0.52 -3.54
C HIS A 109 -5.24 -0.19 -4.37
N LEU A 110 -4.00 -0.21 -3.87
CA LEU A 110 -2.87 -0.81 -4.59
C LEU A 110 -3.03 -2.33 -4.76
N ILE A 111 -3.59 -3.02 -3.77
CA ILE A 111 -3.91 -4.46 -3.88
C ILE A 111 -5.09 -4.70 -4.82
N SER A 112 -6.15 -3.89 -4.71
CA SER A 112 -7.37 -4.08 -5.48
C SER A 112 -7.22 -3.78 -6.97
N ASN A 113 -6.23 -2.96 -7.32
CA ASN A 113 -5.86 -2.65 -8.70
C ASN A 113 -4.60 -3.42 -9.15
N GLU A 114 -4.16 -4.43 -8.39
CA GLU A 114 -3.04 -5.32 -8.75
C GLU A 114 -1.69 -4.61 -8.97
N VAL A 115 -1.56 -3.37 -8.48
CA VAL A 115 -0.31 -2.62 -8.45
C VAL A 115 0.70 -3.29 -7.52
N LEU A 116 0.22 -3.81 -6.39
CA LEU A 116 1.00 -4.63 -5.47
C LEU A 116 0.25 -5.91 -5.11
N PRO A 117 0.92 -7.07 -5.03
CA PRO A 117 0.31 -8.29 -4.55
C PRO A 117 -0.01 -8.21 -3.06
N ILE A 118 -1.00 -8.98 -2.59
CA ILE A 118 -1.35 -9.09 -1.16
C ILE A 118 -0.17 -9.50 -0.28
N THR A 119 0.87 -10.12 -0.86
CA THR A 119 2.12 -10.46 -0.18
C THR A 119 2.89 -9.25 0.34
N VAL A 120 2.51 -8.02 -0.03
CA VAL A 120 3.00 -6.79 0.64
C VAL A 120 2.77 -6.83 2.15
N LEU A 121 1.76 -7.57 2.63
CA LEU A 121 1.46 -7.73 4.05
C LEU A 121 2.44 -8.67 4.79
N LYS A 122 3.43 -9.27 4.12
CA LYS A 122 4.45 -10.12 4.77
C LYS A 122 5.33 -9.38 5.79
N VAL A 123 5.35 -8.05 5.74
CA VAL A 123 6.09 -7.22 6.72
C VAL A 123 5.43 -7.23 8.11
N VAL A 124 4.17 -7.64 8.19
CA VAL A 124 3.41 -7.68 9.44
C VAL A 124 3.88 -8.85 10.30
N GLU A 125 4.18 -8.57 11.56
CA GLU A 125 4.45 -9.60 12.58
C GLU A 125 3.12 -10.18 13.09
N TRP A 126 2.60 -11.20 12.41
CA TRP A 126 1.26 -11.75 12.67
C TRP A 126 1.10 -12.39 14.06
N GLY A 127 2.17 -12.85 14.69
CA GLY A 127 2.13 -13.41 16.05
C GLY A 127 2.04 -12.34 17.16
N THR A 128 2.36 -11.08 16.84
CA THR A 128 2.54 -10.00 17.83
C THR A 128 1.90 -8.69 17.34
N LEU A 129 0.67 -8.77 16.83
CA LEU A 129 -0.05 -7.62 16.29
C LEU A 129 -0.37 -6.58 17.38
N THR A 130 0.08 -5.35 17.18
CA THR A 130 -0.39 -4.21 17.98
C THR A 130 -1.81 -3.81 17.59
N ALA A 131 -2.53 -3.12 18.48
CA ALA A 131 -3.85 -2.57 18.17
C ALA A 131 -3.84 -1.65 16.94
N GLY A 132 -2.77 -0.87 16.77
CA GLY A 132 -2.59 0.01 15.60
C GLY A 132 -2.50 -0.77 14.30
N VAL A 133 -1.60 -1.76 14.21
CA VAL A 133 -1.44 -2.59 13.00
C VAL A 133 -2.73 -3.38 12.73
N SER A 134 -3.31 -4.00 13.78
CA SER A 134 -4.59 -4.72 13.68
C SER A 134 -5.70 -3.84 13.11
N SER A 135 -5.80 -2.57 13.53
CA SER A 135 -6.81 -1.64 13.00
C SER A 135 -6.64 -1.36 11.49
N VAL A 136 -5.41 -1.20 11.01
CA VAL A 136 -5.10 -0.98 9.58
C VAL A 136 -5.45 -2.23 8.78
N ILE A 137 -4.96 -3.40 9.19
CA ILE A 137 -5.20 -4.67 8.50
C ILE A 137 -6.68 -5.03 8.47
N ARG A 138 -7.39 -4.89 9.60
CA ARG A 138 -8.85 -5.07 9.66
C ARG A 138 -9.54 -4.15 8.65
N ARG A 139 -9.14 -2.89 8.56
CA ARG A 139 -9.74 -1.97 7.58
C ARG A 139 -9.49 -2.41 6.14
N VAL A 140 -8.25 -2.79 5.80
CA VAL A 140 -7.88 -3.27 4.45
C VAL A 140 -8.75 -4.48 4.07
N LEU A 141 -8.84 -5.48 4.95
CA LEU A 141 -9.62 -6.68 4.70
C LEU A 141 -11.12 -6.36 4.60
N LYS A 142 -11.66 -5.51 5.48
CA LYS A 142 -13.07 -5.07 5.36
C LYS A 142 -13.37 -4.44 4.00
N LEU A 143 -12.47 -3.59 3.47
CA LEU A 143 -12.63 -3.00 2.14
C LEU A 143 -12.50 -4.03 1.02
N LEU A 144 -11.59 -5.01 1.14
CA LEU A 144 -11.48 -6.08 0.14
C LEU A 144 -12.75 -6.96 0.11
N SER A 145 -13.38 -7.19 1.26
CA SER A 145 -14.60 -8.00 1.36
C SER A 145 -15.82 -7.41 0.64
N SER A 146 -15.80 -6.11 0.28
CA SER A 146 -16.87 -5.50 -0.52
C SER A 146 -16.71 -5.72 -2.04
N SER A 147 -15.62 -6.37 -2.47
CA SER A 147 -15.42 -6.76 -3.86
C SER A 147 -16.09 -8.11 -4.17
N SER A 148 -16.26 -8.44 -5.45
CA SER A 148 -16.77 -9.75 -5.86
C SER A 148 -15.87 -10.90 -5.38
N VAL A 149 -16.46 -12.05 -5.08
CA VAL A 149 -15.73 -13.26 -4.65
C VAL A 149 -14.62 -13.62 -5.64
N THR A 150 -14.88 -13.51 -6.96
CA THR A 150 -13.88 -13.77 -8.00
C THR A 150 -12.68 -12.84 -7.89
N LYS A 151 -12.89 -11.54 -7.65
CA LYS A 151 -11.81 -10.58 -7.47
C LYS A 151 -11.01 -10.86 -6.19
N VAL A 152 -11.70 -11.16 -5.09
CA VAL A 152 -11.04 -11.53 -3.83
C VAL A 152 -10.21 -12.80 -3.99
N ARG A 153 -10.73 -13.83 -4.66
CA ARG A 153 -9.97 -15.05 -4.98
C ARG A 153 -8.69 -14.74 -5.76
N ARG A 154 -8.78 -13.89 -6.79
CA ARG A 154 -7.61 -13.46 -7.58
C ARG A 154 -6.56 -12.76 -6.72
N ILE A 155 -6.98 -11.84 -5.87
CA ILE A 155 -6.11 -11.10 -4.94
C ILE A 155 -5.39 -12.04 -3.97
N PHE A 156 -6.09 -13.05 -3.44
CA PHE A 156 -5.55 -13.99 -2.45
C PHE A 156 -4.80 -15.18 -3.06
N ASN A 157 -4.87 -15.38 -4.38
CA ASN A 157 -4.21 -16.47 -5.09
C ASN A 157 -2.71 -16.64 -4.71
N PRO A 158 -1.90 -15.58 -4.52
CA PRO A 158 -0.50 -15.73 -4.08
C PRO A 158 -0.30 -16.39 -2.71
N LEU A 159 -1.35 -16.49 -1.90
CA LEU A 159 -1.36 -17.12 -0.57
C LEU A 159 -1.92 -18.56 -0.60
N LEU A 160 -2.55 -18.96 -1.70
CA LEU A 160 -3.11 -20.30 -1.91
C LEU A 160 -2.10 -21.26 -2.53
N VAL A 161 -0.94 -20.74 -2.97
CA VAL A 161 0.12 -21.58 -3.53
C VAL A 161 0.85 -22.28 -2.40
N LYS A 162 0.71 -23.60 -2.33
CA LYS A 162 1.34 -24.46 -1.33
C LYS A 162 2.84 -24.16 -1.18
N ASP A 163 3.31 -24.16 0.07
CA ASP A 163 4.68 -23.89 0.50
C ASP A 163 5.24 -22.49 0.20
N LYS A 164 4.48 -21.62 -0.50
CA LYS A 164 4.83 -20.20 -0.69
C LYS A 164 4.09 -19.34 0.31
N ASN A 165 4.81 -18.45 1.00
CA ASN A 165 4.25 -17.49 1.96
C ASN A 165 3.45 -18.13 3.12
N SER A 166 3.77 -19.36 3.53
CA SER A 166 3.00 -20.14 4.53
C SER A 166 2.69 -19.36 5.82
N LEU A 167 3.68 -18.67 6.39
CA LEU A 167 3.50 -17.84 7.58
C LEU A 167 2.52 -16.68 7.37
N LEU A 168 2.57 -16.04 6.19
CA LEU A 168 1.63 -14.96 5.85
C LEU A 168 0.23 -15.52 5.61
N ALA A 169 0.12 -16.63 4.87
CA ALA A 169 -1.15 -17.29 4.59
C ALA A 169 -1.84 -17.69 5.89
N GLU A 170 -1.11 -18.32 6.82
CA GLU A 170 -1.62 -18.72 8.12
C GLU A 170 -2.00 -17.52 9.00
N GLY A 171 -1.15 -16.49 9.05
CA GLY A 171 -1.44 -15.25 9.77
C GLY A 171 -2.73 -14.57 9.28
N ILE A 172 -2.90 -14.47 7.96
CA ILE A 172 -4.11 -13.92 7.34
C ILE A 172 -5.33 -14.81 7.64
N ARG A 173 -5.20 -16.13 7.52
CA ARG A 173 -6.28 -17.09 7.77
C ARG A 173 -6.80 -16.96 9.21
N LEU A 174 -5.91 -16.99 10.20
CA LEU A 174 -6.26 -16.81 11.61
C LEU A 174 -6.86 -15.42 11.89
N PHE A 175 -6.31 -14.37 11.26
CA PHE A 175 -6.86 -13.03 11.40
C PHE A 175 -8.29 -12.94 10.85
N LEU A 176 -8.56 -13.57 9.70
CA LEU A 176 -9.89 -13.61 9.11
C LEU A 176 -10.88 -14.37 9.98
N SER A 177 -10.53 -15.54 10.51
CA SER A 177 -11.43 -16.34 11.35
C SER A 177 -11.84 -15.61 12.64
N VAL A 178 -10.94 -14.80 13.22
CA VAL A 178 -11.23 -14.03 14.43
C VAL A 178 -12.01 -12.75 14.14
N ASN A 179 -11.70 -12.04 13.05
CA ASN A 179 -12.20 -10.68 12.83
C ASN A 179 -13.35 -10.59 11.83
N PHE A 180 -13.59 -11.65 11.05
CA PHE A 180 -14.62 -11.73 10.01
C PHE A 180 -15.31 -13.10 9.97
N PRO A 181 -15.76 -13.68 11.10
CA PRO A 181 -16.33 -15.03 11.14
C PRO A 181 -17.57 -15.19 10.25
N ASP A 182 -18.38 -14.13 10.12
CA ASP A 182 -19.64 -14.14 9.36
C ASP A 182 -19.48 -13.63 7.92
N SER A 183 -18.24 -13.41 7.44
CA SER A 183 -18.03 -12.89 6.10
C SER A 183 -18.17 -14.00 5.06
N GLU A 184 -19.30 -14.00 4.35
CA GLU A 184 -19.58 -14.96 3.28
C GLU A 184 -18.46 -15.04 2.23
N VAL A 185 -17.87 -13.89 1.87
CA VAL A 185 -16.75 -13.80 0.93
C VAL A 185 -15.52 -14.55 1.44
N TYR A 186 -15.19 -14.40 2.73
CA TYR A 186 -14.04 -15.07 3.33
C TYR A 186 -14.30 -16.52 3.71
N THR A 187 -15.54 -16.90 4.04
CA THR A 187 -15.92 -18.30 4.22
C THR A 187 -15.72 -19.08 2.93
N LYS A 188 -16.23 -18.56 1.80
CA LYS A 188 -16.02 -19.16 0.46
C LYS A 188 -14.54 -19.22 0.07
N LEU A 189 -13.74 -18.25 0.50
CA LEU A 189 -12.28 -18.26 0.29
C LEU A 189 -11.58 -19.31 1.18
N GLY A 190 -12.02 -19.47 2.44
CA GLY A 190 -11.49 -20.41 3.42
C GLY A 190 -11.61 -21.87 2.99
N GLU A 191 -12.72 -22.23 2.34
CA GLU A 191 -12.89 -23.54 1.69
C GLU A 191 -11.77 -23.84 0.68
N THR A 192 -11.14 -22.81 0.10
CA THR A 192 -10.05 -22.94 -0.87
C THR A 192 -8.69 -23.03 -0.20
N PHE A 193 -8.49 -22.34 0.92
CA PHE A 193 -7.28 -22.50 1.75
C PHE A 193 -7.14 -23.92 2.30
N LEU A 194 -8.24 -24.61 2.58
CA LEU A 194 -8.25 -25.99 3.08
C LEU A 194 -8.06 -27.04 1.98
N ALA A 195 -8.28 -26.66 0.71
CA ALA A 195 -8.20 -27.56 -0.44
C ALA A 195 -6.81 -27.55 -1.12
N SER A 196 -5.90 -26.65 -0.72
CA SER A 196 -4.54 -26.46 -1.26
C SER A 196 -3.46 -27.04 -0.34
#